data_AF-A0A314Z9D9-F1
#
_entry.id   AF-A0A314Z9D9-F1
#
_cell.length_a   1.000
_cell.length_b   1.000
_cell.length_c   1.000
_cell.angle_alpha   90.00
_cell.angle_beta   90.00
_cell.angle_gamma   90.00
#
_symmetry.space_group_name_H-M   'P 1'
#
loop_
_entity.id
_entity.type
_entity.pdbx_description
1 polymer ?
#
loop_
_entity_poly.entity_id
_entity_poly.type
_entity_poly.pdbx_seq_one_letter_code
_entity_poly.pdbx_strand_id
1 'polypeptide(L)'
;MASHSFAVALFFFFLLLNLASLQVFADVVLEDGYTVTTVIDGHKLGINPHSVLPRPGSSDLLVLDSSGSAVYTVPFPIPGSQGNLTSN
;
A
#
# COMPACT_ATOMS: atom_id res chain seq x y z
N MET A 1 -8.93 -20.34 43.61
CA MET A 1 -8.85 -20.82 42.20
C MET A 1 -9.35 -19.77 41.20
N ALA A 2 -10.50 -19.12 41.42
CA ALA A 2 -11.06 -18.13 40.48
C ALA A 2 -10.19 -16.86 40.24
N SER A 3 -9.44 -16.38 41.24
CA SER A 3 -8.58 -15.19 41.13
C SER A 3 -7.40 -15.37 40.18
N HIS A 4 -6.80 -16.57 40.15
CA HIS A 4 -5.69 -16.89 39.25
C HIS A 4 -6.17 -16.99 37.80
N SER A 5 -7.33 -17.59 37.57
CA SER A 5 -7.94 -17.66 36.23
C SER A 5 -8.25 -16.26 35.67
N PHE A 6 -8.70 -15.34 36.52
CA PHE A 6 -8.96 -13.95 36.13
C PHE A 6 -7.67 -13.20 35.78
N ALA A 7 -6.60 -13.37 36.55
CA ALA A 7 -5.31 -12.76 36.29
C ALA A 7 -4.69 -13.25 34.96
N VAL A 8 -4.82 -14.54 34.67
CA VAL A 8 -4.35 -15.14 33.40
C VAL A 8 -5.13 -14.57 32.21
N ALA A 9 -6.46 -14.46 32.32
CA ALA A 9 -7.29 -13.88 31.26
C ALA A 9 -6.93 -12.40 30.98
N LEU A 10 -6.68 -11.60 32.02
CA LEU A 10 -6.22 -10.23 31.86
C LEU A 10 -4.84 -10.16 31.19
N PHE A 11 -3.91 -11.04 31.58
CA PHE A 11 -2.59 -11.10 30.94
C PHE A 11 -2.70 -11.36 29.44
N PHE A 12 -3.52 -12.34 29.02
CA PHE A 12 -3.74 -12.60 27.59
C PHE A 12 -4.48 -11.49 26.88
N PHE A 13 -5.45 -10.82 27.53
CA PHE A 13 -6.12 -9.65 26.98
C PHE A 13 -5.14 -8.51 26.72
N PHE A 14 -4.28 -8.19 27.69
CA PHE A 14 -3.23 -7.19 27.52
C PHE A 14 -2.20 -7.62 26.48
N LEU A 15 -1.81 -8.90 26.43
CA LEU A 15 -0.90 -9.43 25.41
C LEU A 15 -1.48 -9.26 24.00
N LEU A 16 -2.77 -9.60 23.81
CA LEU A 16 -3.49 -9.42 22.55
C LEU A 16 -3.61 -7.93 22.17
N LEU A 17 -3.88 -7.05 23.14
CA LEU A 17 -3.95 -5.61 22.91
C LEU A 17 -2.59 -5.04 22.48
N ASN A 18 -1.51 -5.48 23.11
CA ASN A 18 -0.15 -5.10 22.73
C ASN A 18 0.23 -5.64 21.34
N LEU A 19 -0.16 -6.88 21.00
CA LEU A 19 0.12 -7.49 19.70
C LEU A 19 -0.68 -6.83 18.57
N ALA A 20 -1.93 -6.47 18.82
CA ALA A 20 -2.77 -5.75 17.86
C ALA A 20 -2.29 -4.30 17.63
N SER A 21 -1.61 -3.72 18.62
CA SER A 21 -1.03 -2.37 18.53
C SER A 21 0.32 -2.35 17.80
N LEU A 22 0.88 -3.50 17.42
CA LEU A 22 2.14 -3.63 16.70
C LEU A 22 1.95 -3.36 15.19
N GLN A 23 1.28 -2.27 14.85
CA GLN A 23 1.26 -1.76 13.49
C GLN A 23 2.50 -0.89 13.30
N VAL A 24 3.54 -1.46 12.70
CA VAL A 24 4.72 -0.71 12.29
C VAL A 24 4.31 0.18 11.11
N PHE A 25 4.02 1.44 11.40
CA PHE A 25 3.96 2.50 10.39
C PHE A 25 5.38 3.06 10.26
N ALA A 26 6.15 2.54 9.33
CA ALA A 26 7.39 3.18 8.90
C ALA A 26 7.04 4.22 7.84
N ASP A 27 7.48 5.45 8.04
CA ASP A 27 7.48 6.43 6.97
C ASP A 27 8.54 6.07 5.92
N VAL A 28 8.26 6.37 4.66
CA VAL A 28 9.19 6.05 3.58
C VAL A 28 10.30 7.10 3.59
N VAL A 29 11.52 6.68 3.95
CA VAL A 29 12.70 7.53 3.82
C VAL A 29 13.14 7.52 2.36
N LEU A 30 13.11 8.68 1.72
CA LEU A 30 13.52 8.88 0.33
C LEU A 30 14.89 9.55 0.29
N GLU A 31 15.67 9.23 -0.75
CA GLU A 31 16.97 9.87 -1.00
C GLU A 31 16.80 11.34 -1.39
N ASP A 32 17.70 12.19 -0.91
CA ASP A 32 17.73 13.60 -1.27
C ASP A 32 18.16 13.82 -2.74
N GLY A 33 17.70 14.91 -3.34
CA GLY A 33 18.10 15.33 -4.70
C GLY A 33 17.22 14.82 -5.84
N TYR A 34 16.17 14.02 -5.53
CA TYR A 34 15.17 13.59 -6.51
C TYR A 34 13.75 13.79 -5.99
N THR A 35 12.83 14.18 -6.88
CA THR A 35 11.41 14.14 -6.59
C THR A 35 10.88 12.75 -6.86
N VAL A 36 10.48 12.03 -5.80
CA VAL A 36 9.81 10.74 -5.91
C VAL A 36 8.30 10.95 -5.82
N THR A 37 7.56 10.38 -6.77
CA THR A 37 6.10 10.39 -6.75
C THR A 37 5.57 8.97 -6.92
N THR A 38 4.49 8.67 -6.18
CA THR A 38 3.78 7.40 -6.34
C THR A 38 2.90 7.48 -7.58
N VAL A 39 3.18 6.63 -8.56
CA VAL A 39 2.37 6.53 -9.80
C VAL A 39 1.18 5.59 -9.63
N ILE A 40 1.37 4.49 -8.90
CA ILE A 40 0.36 3.45 -8.67
C ILE A 40 0.39 3.06 -7.20
N ASP A 41 -0.76 3.10 -6.55
CA ASP A 41 -0.95 2.62 -5.18
C ASP A 41 -1.88 1.39 -5.22
N GLY A 42 -1.27 0.20 -5.20
CA GLY A 42 -2.01 -1.06 -5.33
C GLY A 42 -3.02 -1.27 -4.21
N HIS A 43 -2.70 -0.82 -2.98
CA HIS A 43 -3.59 -0.94 -1.84
C HIS A 43 -4.86 -0.12 -2.01
N LYS A 44 -4.74 1.14 -2.47
CA LYS A 44 -5.91 1.99 -2.78
C LYS A 44 -6.76 1.45 -3.92
N LEU A 45 -6.12 0.80 -4.89
CA LEU A 45 -6.80 0.24 -6.06
C LEU A 45 -7.36 -1.17 -5.83
N GLY A 46 -7.07 -1.79 -4.68
CA GLY A 46 -7.49 -3.16 -4.39
C GLY A 46 -6.83 -4.21 -5.28
N ILE A 47 -5.64 -3.90 -5.83
CA ILE A 47 -4.85 -4.82 -6.66
C ILE A 47 -3.57 -5.22 -5.90
N ASN A 48 -3.01 -6.38 -6.24
CA ASN A 48 -1.72 -6.83 -5.70
C ASN A 48 -0.68 -6.93 -6.83
N PRO A 49 0.01 -5.81 -7.17
CA PRO A 49 0.95 -5.78 -8.29
C PRO A 49 2.08 -6.78 -8.09
N HIS A 50 2.15 -7.76 -8.98
CA HIS A 50 3.24 -8.73 -9.04
C HIS A 50 4.37 -8.25 -9.95
N SER A 51 4.01 -7.64 -11.07
CA SER A 51 4.98 -7.10 -12.04
C SER A 51 4.40 -5.87 -12.75
N VAL A 52 5.28 -4.92 -13.08
CA VAL A 52 4.96 -3.71 -13.83
C VAL A 52 5.90 -3.62 -15.01
N LEU A 53 5.36 -3.56 -16.23
CA LEU A 53 6.14 -3.48 -17.46
C LEU A 53 5.70 -2.30 -18.32
N PRO A 54 6.61 -1.63 -19.04
CA PRO A 54 6.23 -0.69 -20.08
C PRO A 54 5.49 -1.44 -21.20
N ARG A 55 4.43 -0.84 -21.74
CA ARG A 55 3.72 -1.38 -22.89
C ARG A 55 4.41 -0.96 -24.19
N PRO A 56 4.86 -1.90 -25.04
CA PRO A 56 5.44 -1.55 -26.34
C PRO A 56 4.49 -0.68 -27.16
N GLY A 57 4.99 0.46 -27.66
CA GLY A 57 4.21 1.38 -28.50
C GLY A 57 3.19 2.26 -27.77
N SER A 58 3.13 2.23 -26.42
CA SER A 58 2.31 3.13 -25.61
C SER A 58 3.15 3.79 -24.51
N SER A 59 2.64 4.89 -23.94
CA SER A 59 3.13 5.46 -22.69
C SER A 59 2.48 4.82 -21.46
N ASP A 60 1.74 3.74 -21.62
CA ASP A 60 1.11 3.02 -20.52
C ASP A 60 2.02 1.97 -19.89
N LEU A 61 1.72 1.66 -18.64
CA LEU A 61 2.21 0.51 -17.90
C LEU A 61 1.22 -0.65 -17.99
N LEU A 62 1.75 -1.86 -18.11
CA LEU A 62 1.06 -3.12 -17.87
C LEU A 62 1.32 -3.54 -16.42
N VAL A 63 0.26 -3.80 -15.66
CA VAL A 63 0.35 -4.30 -14.29
C VAL A 63 -0.25 -5.70 -14.22
N LEU A 64 0.56 -6.68 -13.82
CA LEU A 64 0.10 -8.04 -13.55
C LEU A 64 -0.34 -8.12 -12.09
N ASP A 65 -1.61 -8.42 -11.84
CA ASP A 65 -2.16 -8.60 -10.50
C ASP A 65 -2.23 -10.08 -10.13
N SER A 66 -1.51 -10.44 -9.06
CA SER A 66 -1.47 -11.80 -8.55
C SER A 66 -2.76 -12.20 -7.82
N SER A 67 -3.48 -11.25 -7.24
CA SER A 67 -4.67 -11.53 -6.44
C SER A 67 -5.90 -11.80 -7.31
N GLY A 68 -6.12 -10.97 -8.34
CA GLY A 68 -7.19 -11.13 -9.30
C GLY A 68 -6.86 -12.00 -10.51
N SER A 69 -5.61 -12.45 -10.65
CA SER A 69 -5.12 -13.14 -11.86
C SER A 69 -5.46 -12.36 -13.14
N ALA A 70 -5.27 -11.03 -13.10
CA ALA A 70 -5.69 -10.09 -14.12
C ALA A 70 -4.52 -9.21 -14.59
N VAL A 71 -4.67 -8.59 -15.75
CA VAL A 71 -3.71 -7.62 -16.30
C VAL A 71 -4.40 -6.28 -16.51
N TYR A 72 -3.82 -5.22 -15.95
CA TYR A 72 -4.33 -3.86 -16.03
C TYR A 72 -3.46 -2.96 -16.92
N THR A 73 -4.09 -1.92 -17.46
CA THR A 73 -3.43 -0.81 -18.14
C THR A 73 -3.47 0.40 -17.24
N VAL A 74 -2.31 1.02 -16.98
CA VAL A 74 -2.25 2.28 -16.20
C VAL A 74 -1.45 3.30 -16.99
N PRO A 75 -1.98 4.51 -17.24
CA PRO A 75 -1.22 5.55 -17.93
C PRO A 75 -0.02 5.98 -17.10
N PHE A 76 1.17 6.07 -17.72
CA PHE A 76 2.32 6.65 -17.04
C PHE A 76 2.14 8.17 -16.95
N PRO A 77 2.31 8.80 -15.78
CA PRO A 77 2.17 10.23 -15.63
C PRO A 77 3.31 10.90 -16.39
N ILE A 78 2.96 11.62 -17.44
CA ILE A 78 3.90 12.42 -18.20
C ILE A 78 4.09 13.74 -17.44
N PRO A 79 5.33 14.21 -17.21
CA PRO A 79 5.56 15.51 -16.60
C PRO A 79 4.79 16.60 -17.36
N GLY A 80 3.86 17.27 -16.68
CA GLY A 80 2.99 18.30 -17.27
C GLY A 80 1.54 17.89 -17.57
N SER A 81 1.16 16.61 -17.42
CA SER A 81 -0.22 16.14 -17.65
C SER A 81 -1.10 16.06 -16.38
N GLN A 82 -0.56 16.41 -15.21
CA GLN A 82 -1.38 16.63 -14.00
C GLN A 82 -2.15 17.94 -14.15
N GLY A 83 -3.26 17.89 -14.87
CA GLY A 83 -4.23 18.97 -14.92
C GLY A 83 -4.81 19.21 -13.54
N ASN A 84 -4.66 20.44 -13.06
CA ASN A 84 -5.51 21.15 -12.09
C ASN A 84 -6.70 20.32 -11.54
N LEU A 85 -6.50 19.58 -10.45
CA LEU A 85 -7.59 19.00 -9.65
C LEU A 85 -7.94 19.89 -8.45
N THR A 86 -7.94 21.20 -8.64
CA THR A 86 -8.60 22.16 -7.76
C THR A 86 -9.72 22.84 -8.54
N SER A 87 -10.94 22.32 -8.42
CA SER A 87 -12.15 23.05 -8.74
C SER A 87 -13.27 22.63 -7.79
N ASN A 88 -13.75 23.65 -7.07
CA ASN A 88 -14.86 23.75 -6.11
C ASN A 88 -14.63 23.21 -4.70
#